data_AF-A0A7V7D873-F1
#
_entry.id   AF-A0A7V7D873-F1
#
_cell.length_a   1.000
_cell.length_b   1.000
_cell.length_c   1.000
_cell.angle_alpha   90.00
_cell.angle_beta   90.00
_cell.angle_gamma   90.00
#
_symmetry.space_group_name_H-M   'P 1'
#
loop_
_entity.id
_entity.type
_entity.pdbx_description
1 polymer ?
#
loop_
_entity_poly.entity_id
_entity_poly.type
_entity_poly.pdbx_seq_one_letter_code
_entity_poly.pdbx_strand_id
1 'polypeptide(L)'
;MSFRPKSPFLLSQESTGPKRRNLLKNVIARIKYLRAYKAPRQSHLLSFRAQRGNLTKDERGYEYEYDYENRIVKITKNSQTKAEFAYDALGRRIQKKDLIDPNNTTRYYYNYNWQVLAEYDGAGSYKKLFIYGNYIDEVLYTQGTNPGTRRY
;
A
#
# COMPACT_ATOMS: atom_id res chain seq x y z
N MET A 1 63.24 48.34 -57.43
CA MET A 1 63.71 46.94 -57.33
C MET A 1 62.56 46.07 -56.85
N SER A 2 62.54 44.85 -57.36
CA SER A 2 61.45 43.87 -57.47
C SER A 2 60.85 43.36 -56.15
N PHE A 3 59.56 42.98 -56.18
CA PHE A 3 59.06 41.60 -56.22
C PHE A 3 57.56 41.59 -55.85
N ARG A 4 56.69 41.14 -56.77
CA ARG A 4 55.52 40.30 -56.42
C ARG A 4 55.96 38.83 -56.57
N PRO A 5 55.28 37.77 -56.08
CA PRO A 5 53.92 37.70 -55.50
C PRO A 5 53.83 36.70 -54.28
N LYS A 6 52.61 36.50 -53.74
CA LYS A 6 51.97 35.17 -53.55
C LYS A 6 50.64 35.32 -52.79
N SER A 7 49.53 35.01 -53.45
CA SER A 7 48.34 34.39 -52.86
C SER A 7 48.37 32.91 -53.29
N PRO A 8 47.88 31.91 -52.52
CA PRO A 8 46.53 31.94 -51.91
C PRO A 8 46.33 31.05 -50.63
N PHE A 9 45.06 30.96 -50.21
CA PHE A 9 44.32 29.74 -49.78
C PHE A 9 43.91 29.56 -48.29
N LEU A 10 42.58 29.70 -48.08
CA LEU A 10 41.65 29.10 -47.08
C LEU A 10 41.87 29.37 -45.57
N LEU A 11 40.87 29.49 -44.71
CA LEU A 11 39.42 29.26 -44.75
C LEU A 11 38.76 30.17 -43.70
N SER A 12 37.56 30.63 -44.01
CA SER A 12 36.57 31.33 -43.16
C SER A 12 36.60 30.98 -41.67
N GLN A 13 36.46 31.99 -40.81
CA GLN A 13 35.49 31.90 -39.71
C GLN A 13 34.62 33.16 -39.67
N GLU A 14 33.44 33.01 -40.27
CA GLU A 14 32.29 33.89 -40.16
C GLU A 14 31.65 33.82 -38.75
N SER A 15 31.39 35.01 -38.22
CA SER A 15 30.09 35.43 -37.68
C SER A 15 29.62 35.04 -36.25
N THR A 16 29.09 36.10 -35.63
CA THR A 16 27.82 36.19 -34.87
C THR A 16 27.74 35.83 -33.38
N GLY A 17 27.49 36.88 -32.58
CA GLY A 17 26.19 36.99 -31.90
C GLY A 17 26.07 36.44 -30.47
N PRO A 18 24.94 36.75 -29.80
CA PRO A 18 24.86 36.98 -28.36
C PRO A 18 24.70 35.70 -27.54
N LYS A 19 25.77 34.92 -27.32
CA LYS A 19 25.66 33.62 -26.59
C LYS A 19 25.88 33.68 -25.07
N ARG A 20 26.53 34.70 -24.49
CA ARG A 20 26.84 34.71 -23.04
C ARG A 20 25.68 35.14 -22.12
N ARG A 21 24.70 35.92 -22.60
CA ARG A 21 23.56 36.37 -21.78
C ARG A 21 22.45 35.31 -21.63
N ASN A 22 22.42 34.28 -22.50
CA ASN A 22 21.41 33.21 -22.44
C ASN A 22 21.82 32.02 -21.55
N LEU A 23 23.10 31.84 -21.24
CA LEU A 23 23.55 30.77 -20.34
C LEU A 23 23.17 31.01 -18.88
N LEU A 24 23.26 32.25 -18.38
CA LEU A 24 22.85 32.59 -17.01
C LEU A 24 21.33 32.59 -16.82
N LYS A 25 20.58 32.99 -17.85
CA LYS A 25 19.10 32.87 -17.85
C LYS A 25 18.66 31.41 -17.82
N ASN A 26 19.35 30.52 -18.54
CA ASN A 26 19.03 29.08 -18.53
C ASN A 26 19.51 28.35 -17.27
N VAL A 27 20.62 28.74 -16.62
CA VAL A 27 21.04 28.13 -15.35
C VAL A 27 20.13 28.56 -14.19
N ILE A 28 19.72 29.84 -14.12
CA ILE A 28 18.75 30.32 -13.14
C ILE A 28 17.38 29.70 -13.39
N ALA A 29 16.95 29.61 -14.65
CA ALA A 29 15.73 28.88 -15.00
C ALA A 29 15.83 27.40 -14.60
N ARG A 30 16.95 26.71 -14.88
CA ARG A 30 17.13 25.28 -14.57
C ARG A 30 17.22 25.00 -13.07
N ILE A 31 17.76 25.91 -12.26
CA ILE A 31 17.73 25.82 -10.78
C ILE A 31 16.32 26.11 -10.24
N LYS A 32 15.57 27.06 -10.83
CA LYS A 32 14.15 27.28 -10.53
C LYS A 32 13.29 26.07 -10.91
N TYR A 33 13.53 25.47 -12.07
CA TYR A 33 12.85 24.28 -12.54
C TYR A 33 13.18 23.07 -11.67
N LEU A 34 14.42 22.86 -11.20
CA LEU A 34 14.74 21.73 -10.31
C LEU A 34 14.22 21.90 -8.86
N ARG A 35 14.03 23.13 -8.37
CA ARG A 35 13.30 23.37 -7.10
C ARG A 35 11.78 23.18 -7.24
N ALA A 36 11.21 23.47 -8.42
CA ALA A 36 9.80 23.25 -8.74
C ALA A 36 9.49 21.81 -9.23
N TYR A 37 10.50 21.07 -9.72
CA TYR A 37 10.45 19.65 -10.09
C TYR A 37 10.93 18.73 -8.97
N LYS A 38 10.86 19.17 -7.70
CA LYS A 38 10.39 18.22 -6.70
C LYS A 38 8.90 18.08 -6.97
N ALA A 39 8.59 17.23 -7.96
CA ALA A 39 7.22 16.91 -8.33
C ALA A 39 6.42 16.80 -7.04
N PRO A 40 5.17 17.28 -6.98
CA PRO A 40 4.25 16.51 -6.17
C PRO A 40 4.43 15.09 -6.73
N ARG A 41 5.04 14.18 -5.95
CA ARG A 41 4.55 12.80 -5.98
C ARG A 41 3.06 13.01 -6.06
N GLN A 42 2.41 12.56 -7.13
CA GLN A 42 0.96 12.51 -7.15
C GLN A 42 0.63 11.69 -5.92
N SER A 43 0.46 12.39 -4.79
CA SER A 43 -0.13 11.85 -3.61
C SER A 43 -1.51 11.60 -4.14
N HIS A 44 -1.79 10.34 -4.41
CA HIS A 44 -3.11 9.83 -4.64
C HIS A 44 -3.86 10.18 -3.33
N LEU A 45 -4.35 11.43 -3.25
CA LEU A 45 -4.82 12.08 -2.03
C LEU A 45 -6.27 11.66 -1.78
N LEU A 46 -6.45 10.38 -1.54
CA LEU A 46 -7.69 9.88 -0.94
C LEU A 46 -7.41 9.05 0.32
N SER A 47 -6.14 8.87 0.68
CA SER A 47 -5.77 8.27 1.96
C SER A 47 -5.67 9.32 3.07
N PHE A 48 -6.67 9.42 3.94
CA PHE A 48 -6.52 10.18 5.18
C PHE A 48 -5.75 9.34 6.19
N ARG A 49 -4.70 9.91 6.79
CA ARG A 49 -3.93 9.24 7.85
C ARG A 49 -4.30 9.82 9.21
N ALA A 50 -4.44 8.96 10.23
CA ALA A 50 -4.51 9.40 11.62
C ALA A 50 -3.20 10.09 12.04
N GLN A 51 -3.23 10.84 13.14
CA GLN A 51 -2.04 11.49 13.71
C GLN A 51 -0.91 10.50 14.07
N ARG A 52 -1.24 9.21 14.20
CA ARG A 52 -0.31 8.09 14.42
C ARG A 52 0.19 7.42 13.12
N GLY A 53 -0.17 7.95 11.95
CA GLY A 53 0.28 7.46 10.63
C GLY A 53 -0.61 6.39 9.98
N ASN A 54 -1.66 5.94 10.67
CA ASN A 54 -2.54 4.86 10.19
C ASN A 54 -3.48 5.30 9.10
N LEU A 55 -3.81 4.41 8.17
CA LEU A 55 -4.77 4.67 7.11
C LEU A 55 -6.21 4.70 7.68
N THR A 56 -6.81 5.87 7.81
CA THR A 56 -8.20 6.03 8.31
C THR A 56 -9.23 6.01 7.20
N LYS A 57 -8.82 6.28 5.97
CA LYS A 57 -9.68 6.20 4.77
C LYS A 57 -8.83 5.83 3.57
N ASP A 58 -9.35 5.06 2.63
CA ASP A 58 -8.68 4.74 1.36
C ASP A 58 -9.34 5.39 0.14
N GLU A 59 -8.68 5.24 -1.02
CA GLU A 59 -9.16 5.74 -2.32
C GLU A 59 -10.47 5.10 -2.80
N ARG A 60 -10.84 3.96 -2.24
CA ARG A 60 -12.07 3.23 -2.56
C ARG A 60 -13.22 3.61 -1.62
N GLY A 61 -13.00 4.56 -0.72
CA GLY A 61 -13.99 5.07 0.23
C GLY A 61 -14.22 4.18 1.44
N TYR A 62 -13.34 3.21 1.72
CA TYR A 62 -13.36 2.51 3.00
C TYR A 62 -12.75 3.36 4.09
N GLU A 63 -13.36 3.34 5.26
CA GLU A 63 -12.89 4.02 6.46
C GLU A 63 -12.58 2.97 7.53
N TYR A 64 -11.53 3.23 8.32
CA TYR A 64 -10.95 2.29 9.25
C TYR A 64 -10.86 2.93 10.65
N GLU A 65 -11.46 2.27 11.63
CA GLU A 65 -11.36 2.63 13.04
C GLU A 65 -10.36 1.71 13.73
N TYR A 66 -9.53 2.27 14.62
CA TYR A 66 -8.45 1.57 15.29
C TYR A 66 -8.62 1.64 16.81
N ASP A 67 -8.18 0.61 17.52
CA ASP A 67 -8.05 0.65 18.97
C ASP A 67 -6.74 1.34 19.43
N TYR A 68 -6.52 1.36 20.75
CA TYR A 68 -5.36 2.00 21.37
C TYR A 68 -4.02 1.33 21.01
N GLU A 69 -4.06 0.05 20.59
CA GLU A 69 -2.90 -0.75 20.15
C GLU A 69 -2.69 -0.68 18.63
N ASN A 70 -3.43 0.19 17.95
CA ASN A 70 -3.32 0.36 16.51
C ASN A 70 -3.82 -0.84 15.68
N ARG A 71 -4.84 -1.55 16.16
CA ARG A 71 -5.47 -2.66 15.45
C ARG A 71 -6.82 -2.21 14.90
N ILE A 72 -7.16 -2.61 13.68
CA ILE A 72 -8.45 -2.24 13.05
C ILE A 72 -9.58 -2.93 13.81
N VAL A 73 -10.51 -2.18 14.37
CA VAL A 73 -11.69 -2.73 15.06
C VAL A 73 -12.96 -2.64 14.21
N LYS A 74 -13.00 -1.74 13.23
CA LYS A 74 -14.18 -1.54 12.39
C LYS A 74 -13.80 -1.00 11.01
N ILE A 75 -14.49 -1.51 10.00
CA ILE A 75 -14.40 -1.05 8.62
C ILE A 75 -15.77 -0.57 8.19
N THR A 76 -15.85 0.65 7.69
CA THR A 76 -17.09 1.24 7.13
C THR A 76 -16.87 1.66 5.68
N LYS A 77 -17.96 1.76 4.92
CA LYS A 77 -17.97 2.36 3.58
C LYS A 77 -19.35 2.92 3.30
N ASN A 78 -19.43 4.15 2.81
CA ASN A 78 -20.69 4.87 2.57
C ASN A 78 -21.60 4.88 3.82
N SER A 79 -21.01 5.17 4.99
CA SER A 79 -21.69 5.14 6.30
C SER A 79 -22.27 3.78 6.72
N GLN A 80 -21.96 2.70 6.01
CA GLN A 80 -22.35 1.34 6.38
C GLN A 80 -21.15 0.58 6.92
N THR A 81 -21.30 -0.03 8.09
CA THR A 81 -20.31 -0.95 8.63
C THR A 81 -20.25 -2.21 7.77
N LYS A 82 -19.04 -2.59 7.36
CA LYS A 82 -18.76 -3.77 6.53
C LYS A 82 -18.20 -4.91 7.36
N ALA A 83 -17.35 -4.61 8.33
CA ALA A 83 -16.80 -5.61 9.23
C ALA A 83 -16.45 -5.00 10.59
N GLU A 84 -16.54 -5.83 11.63
CA GLU A 84 -16.06 -5.54 12.98
C GLU A 84 -15.11 -6.65 13.43
N PHE A 85 -14.07 -6.30 14.19
CA PHE A 85 -13.07 -7.22 14.68
C PHE A 85 -12.93 -7.12 16.19
N ALA A 86 -12.72 -8.27 16.83
CA ALA A 86 -12.39 -8.35 18.25
C ALA A 86 -11.06 -9.06 18.44
N TYR A 87 -10.32 -8.64 19.46
CA TYR A 87 -8.98 -9.12 19.77
C TYR A 87 -8.89 -9.55 21.23
N ASP A 88 -8.02 -10.51 21.51
CA ASP A 88 -7.64 -10.85 22.89
C ASP A 88 -6.54 -9.91 23.41
N ALA A 89 -6.17 -10.09 24.68
CA ALA A 89 -5.12 -9.33 25.35
C ALA A 89 -3.71 -9.57 24.77
N LEU A 90 -3.52 -10.62 23.94
CA LEU A 90 -2.25 -10.92 23.28
C LEU A 90 -2.16 -10.30 21.89
N GLY A 91 -3.20 -9.63 21.39
CA GLY A 91 -3.19 -9.07 20.04
C GLY A 91 -3.80 -9.97 18.96
N ARG A 92 -4.29 -11.16 19.32
CA ARG A 92 -4.81 -12.12 18.35
C ARG A 92 -6.27 -11.80 18.06
N ARG A 93 -6.65 -11.83 16.78
CA ARG A 93 -8.04 -11.59 16.37
C ARG A 93 -8.90 -12.79 16.72
N ILE A 94 -9.77 -12.65 17.72
CA ILE A 94 -10.67 -13.72 18.17
C ILE A 94 -12.02 -13.73 17.45
N GLN A 95 -12.40 -12.63 16.78
CA GLN A 95 -13.63 -12.56 16.00
C GLN A 95 -13.47 -11.65 14.78
N LYS A 96 -14.08 -12.09 13.67
CA LYS A 96 -14.45 -11.26 12.53
C LYS A 96 -15.96 -11.35 12.35
N LYS A 97 -16.66 -10.24 12.52
CA LYS A 97 -18.06 -10.11 12.18
C LYS A 97 -18.16 -9.48 10.80
N ASP A 98 -18.79 -10.20 9.87
CA ASP A 98 -19.10 -9.70 8.54
C ASP A 98 -20.51 -9.12 8.59
N LEU A 99 -20.66 -7.85 8.21
CA LEU A 99 -21.94 -7.15 8.23
C LEU A 99 -22.53 -7.00 6.81
N ILE A 100 -21.82 -7.50 5.79
CA ILE A 100 -22.35 -7.65 4.43
C ILE A 100 -23.08 -8.99 4.33
N ASP A 101 -22.45 -10.06 4.83
CA ASP A 101 -23.06 -11.37 5.01
C ASP A 101 -23.00 -11.76 6.50
N PRO A 102 -24.10 -11.54 7.26
CA PRO A 102 -24.14 -11.86 8.69
C PRO A 102 -23.80 -13.33 9.00
N ASN A 103 -24.05 -14.25 8.07
CA ASN A 103 -23.74 -15.68 8.23
C ASN A 103 -22.24 -15.97 8.10
N ASN A 104 -21.45 -15.00 7.66
CA ASN A 104 -20.00 -15.10 7.52
C ASN A 104 -19.23 -14.58 8.75
N THR A 105 -19.90 -14.38 9.88
CA THR A 105 -19.22 -14.16 11.16
C THR A 105 -18.36 -15.38 11.52
N THR A 106 -17.12 -15.14 11.94
CA THR A 106 -16.17 -16.19 12.30
C THR A 106 -15.50 -15.88 13.64
N ARG A 107 -15.44 -16.87 14.52
CA ARG A 107 -14.72 -16.85 15.80
C ARG A 107 -13.52 -17.78 15.72
N TYR A 108 -12.38 -17.35 16.23
CA TYR A 108 -11.10 -18.05 16.11
C TYR A 108 -10.62 -18.56 17.46
N TYR A 109 -10.19 -19.82 17.50
CA TYR A 109 -9.56 -20.44 18.67
C TYR A 109 -8.13 -20.79 18.34
N TYR A 110 -7.21 -20.50 19.26
CA TYR A 110 -5.78 -20.58 19.03
C TYR A 110 -5.10 -21.56 19.98
N ASN A 111 -4.02 -22.20 19.53
CA ASN A 111 -3.08 -22.88 20.41
C ASN A 111 -2.04 -21.91 21.00
N TYR A 112 -1.10 -22.43 21.79
CA TYR A 112 -0.02 -21.64 22.39
C TYR A 112 0.98 -21.10 21.36
N ASN A 113 1.10 -21.74 20.19
CA ASN A 113 1.94 -21.34 19.07
C ASN A 113 1.28 -20.29 18.14
N TRP A 114 0.16 -19.68 18.55
CA TRP A 114 -0.57 -18.67 17.76
C TRP A 114 -1.18 -19.21 16.45
N GLN A 115 -1.33 -20.53 16.33
CA GLN A 115 -2.01 -21.16 15.20
C GLN A 115 -3.50 -21.30 15.49
N VAL A 116 -4.35 -21.05 14.49
CA VAL A 116 -5.81 -21.22 14.60
C VAL A 116 -6.12 -22.71 14.62
N LEU A 117 -6.61 -23.23 15.73
CA LEU A 117 -7.07 -24.62 15.85
C LEU A 117 -8.47 -24.80 15.28
N ALA A 118 -9.37 -23.84 15.50
CA ALA A 118 -10.75 -23.97 15.08
C ALA A 118 -11.37 -22.62 14.72
N GLU A 119 -12.31 -22.69 13.78
CA GLU A 119 -13.22 -21.62 13.39
C GLU A 119 -14.65 -22.04 13.68
N TYR A 120 -15.39 -21.15 14.33
CA TYR A 120 -16.83 -21.28 14.57
C TYR A 120 -17.56 -20.12 13.91
N ASP A 121 -18.82 -20.32 13.54
CA ASP A 121 -19.67 -19.23 13.08
C ASP A 121 -20.09 -18.30 14.24
N GLY A 122 -20.85 -17.25 13.93
CA GLY A 122 -21.38 -16.33 14.94
C GLY A 122 -22.39 -16.97 15.91
N ALA A 123 -23.05 -18.06 15.51
CA ALA A 123 -23.99 -18.83 16.33
C ALA A 123 -23.29 -19.88 17.21
N GLY A 124 -21.99 -20.13 17.01
CA GLY A 124 -21.23 -21.16 17.71
C GLY A 124 -21.26 -22.53 17.02
N SER A 125 -21.71 -22.62 15.78
CA SER A 125 -21.60 -23.84 14.99
C SER A 125 -20.18 -24.00 14.45
N TYR A 126 -19.73 -25.26 14.39
CA TYR A 126 -18.42 -25.61 13.85
C TYR A 126 -18.32 -25.27 12.36
N LYS A 127 -17.27 -24.52 11.96
CA LYS A 127 -16.94 -24.25 10.54
C LYS A 127 -15.73 -25.04 10.08
N LYS A 128 -14.64 -25.00 10.86
CA LYS A 128 -13.35 -25.55 10.45
C LYS A 128 -12.48 -25.96 11.64
N LEU A 129 -11.71 -27.03 11.50
CA LEU A 129 -10.66 -27.49 12.41
C LEU A 129 -9.36 -27.62 11.61
N PHE A 130 -8.25 -27.31 12.26
CA PHE A 130 -6.91 -27.44 11.74
C PHE A 130 -6.07 -28.32 12.67
N ILE A 131 -5.33 -29.26 12.08
CA ILE A 131 -4.28 -30.04 12.74
C ILE A 131 -2.96 -29.65 12.11
N TYR A 132 -2.02 -29.24 12.93
CA TYR A 132 -0.70 -28.80 12.51
C TYR A 132 0.36 -29.87 12.77
N GLY A 133 1.43 -29.82 11.99
CA GLY A 133 2.65 -30.58 12.22
C GLY A 133 3.56 -29.85 13.19
N ASN A 134 4.86 -30.06 13.05
CA ASN A 134 5.85 -29.51 13.98
C ASN A 134 6.16 -28.04 13.70
N TYR A 135 5.89 -27.56 12.48
CA TYR A 135 6.19 -26.18 12.06
C TYR A 135 4.95 -25.28 12.10
N ILE A 136 5.18 -23.97 12.28
CA ILE A 136 4.11 -22.96 12.43
C ILE A 136 3.20 -22.88 11.20
N ASP A 137 3.75 -23.13 10.01
CA ASP A 137 3.03 -23.04 8.73
C ASP A 137 2.67 -24.41 8.12
N GLU A 138 2.73 -25.49 8.91
CA GLU A 138 2.49 -26.86 8.44
C GLU A 138 1.10 -27.34 8.87
N VAL A 139 0.06 -27.11 8.05
CA VAL A 139 -1.26 -27.73 8.25
C VAL A 139 -1.23 -29.14 7.68
N LEU A 140 -1.35 -30.16 8.54
CA LEU A 140 -1.42 -31.56 8.14
C LEU A 140 -2.83 -31.98 7.74
N TYR A 141 -3.83 -31.43 8.42
CA TYR A 141 -5.23 -31.75 8.14
C TYR A 141 -6.12 -30.56 8.40
N THR A 142 -7.11 -30.41 7.52
CA THR A 142 -8.20 -29.46 7.70
C THR A 142 -9.52 -30.21 7.51
N GLN A 143 -10.42 -30.03 8.45
CA GLN A 143 -11.81 -30.45 8.31
C GLN A 143 -12.67 -29.21 8.36
N GLY A 144 -13.70 -29.12 7.52
CA GLY A 144 -14.65 -28.02 7.63
C GLY A 144 -15.94 -28.30 6.88
N THR A 145 -16.96 -27.54 7.21
CA THR A 145 -18.23 -27.54 6.50
C THR A 145 -18.11 -26.60 5.30
N ASN A 146 -17.43 -27.05 4.23
CA ASN A 146 -17.62 -26.37 2.95
C ASN A 146 -19.00 -26.74 2.41
N PRO A 147 -19.84 -25.77 1.99
CA PRO A 147 -20.92 -26.07 1.06
C PRO A 147 -20.28 -26.45 -0.29
N GLY A 148 -19.94 -27.73 -0.45
CA GLY A 148 -19.62 -28.30 -1.75
C GLY A 148 -18.20 -28.83 -2.01
N THR A 149 -17.50 -29.44 -1.05
CA THR A 149 -16.35 -30.28 -1.45
C THR A 149 -16.25 -31.57 -0.64
N ARG A 150 -16.28 -32.67 -1.39
CA ARG A 150 -16.38 -34.07 -0.96
C ARG A 150 -15.27 -34.47 0.00
N ARG A 151 -15.66 -35.26 1.00
CA ARG A 151 -14.75 -36.11 1.76
C ARG A 151 -14.22 -37.19 0.80
N TYR A 152 -12.90 -37.31 0.72
CA TYR A 152 -12.28 -38.55 0.25
C TYR A 152 -12.36 -39.58 1.38
#